data_AF-A0A9W9SJI1-F1
#
_entry.id   AF-A0A9W9SJI1-F1
#
_cell.length_a   1.000
_cell.length_b   1.000
_cell.length_c   1.000
_cell.angle_alpha   90.00
_cell.angle_beta   90.00
_cell.angle_gamma   90.00
#
_symmetry.space_group_name_H-M   'P 1'
#
loop_
_entity.id
_entity.type
_entity.pdbx_description
1 polymer ?
#
loop_
_entity_poly.entity_id
_entity_poly.type
_entity_poly.pdbx_seq_one_letter_code
_entity_poly.pdbx_strand_id
1 'polypeptide(L)'
;MTGAEVIGAASGLAGLFTTAITWFDYIYVARKAAPRLQSLIVKLGSAQLRLTRWGQAVGLTGSDIEEEESLKSSGSFQLDEEQENQAIRTFQILATLFEESRKICHRERKGKSEDDPEVKANEIKPFGQDGFKWSAMHRYLHETMQKIVHERRNKMSVPRLFKFAIYDEKHLEKLVKDINDHIDALYQIYAPSATDEEEAGGEEMDKLLKVMKELRSASERDPVMNTAVKNLLEQSVSGGRYYSPIFNLLSCC
;
A
#
# COMPACT_ATOMS: atom_id res chain seq x y z
N MET A 1 5.01 -3.63 23.74
CA MET A 1 4.47 -2.28 23.57
C MET A 1 2.98 -2.37 23.25
N THR A 2 2.16 -1.52 23.88
CA THR A 2 0.72 -1.42 23.62
C THR A 2 0.44 -0.47 22.45
N GLY A 3 -0.73 -0.55 21.81
CA GLY A 3 -1.13 0.38 20.75
C GLY A 3 -1.05 1.86 21.13
N ALA A 4 -1.31 2.18 22.39
CA ALA A 4 -1.18 3.53 22.92
C ALA A 4 0.27 4.05 22.90
N GLU A 5 1.28 3.16 23.02
CA GLU A 5 2.69 3.54 22.97
C GLU A 5 3.19 3.77 21.54
N VAL A 6 2.63 3.08 20.54
CA VAL A 6 2.93 3.34 19.11
C VAL A 6 2.31 4.68 18.68
N ILE A 7 1.08 4.95 19.11
CA ILE A 7 0.38 6.22 18.87
C ILE A 7 1.07 7.38 19.61
N GLY A 8 1.57 7.15 20.83
CA GLY A 8 2.28 8.16 21.61
C GLY A 8 3.71 8.45 21.15
N ALA A 9 4.35 7.54 20.41
CA ALA A 9 5.74 7.68 19.94
C ALA A 9 5.86 8.38 18.58
N ALA A 10 4.82 8.36 17.75
CA ALA A 10 4.75 9.19 16.54
C ALA A 10 4.05 10.51 16.87
N SER A 11 4.82 11.54 17.23
CA SER A 11 4.28 12.88 17.45
C SER A 11 4.20 13.64 16.13
N GLY A 12 2.99 14.01 15.69
CA GLY A 12 2.78 14.85 14.51
C GLY A 12 2.30 14.10 13.27
N LEU A 13 1.79 14.86 12.29
CA LEU A 13 1.15 14.33 11.09
C LEU A 13 2.15 13.59 10.19
N ALA A 14 3.36 14.13 10.01
CA ALA A 14 4.38 13.50 9.16
C ALA A 14 4.85 12.16 9.75
N GLY A 15 5.05 12.10 11.07
CA GLY A 15 5.42 10.87 11.77
C GLY A 15 4.31 9.81 11.72
N LEU A 16 3.05 10.22 11.89
CA LEU A 16 1.89 9.35 11.80
C LEU A 16 1.70 8.78 10.38
N PHE A 17 1.86 9.61 9.34
CA PHE A 17 1.84 9.15 7.95
C PHE A 17 2.89 8.08 7.69
N THR A 18 4.14 8.33 8.08
CA THR A 18 5.24 7.38 7.88
C THR A 18 5.06 6.11 8.68
N THR A 19 4.49 6.21 9.88
CA THR A 19 4.10 5.04 10.67
C THR A 19 3.03 4.22 9.97
N ALA A 20 1.99 4.87 9.44
CA ALA A 20 0.89 4.20 8.75
C ALA A 20 1.34 3.46 7.49
N ILE A 21 2.20 4.05 6.66
CA ILE A 21 2.75 3.38 5.47
C ILE A 21 3.73 2.26 5.84
N THR A 22 4.43 2.38 6.97
CA THR A 22 5.41 1.37 7.41
C THR A 22 4.72 0.12 7.93
N TRP A 23 3.54 0.21 8.55
CA TRP A 23 2.79 -0.95 9.04
C TRP A 23 2.56 -2.04 7.98
N PHE A 24 2.39 -1.65 6.71
CA PHE A 24 2.22 -2.57 5.59
C PHE A 24 3.42 -3.51 5.42
N ASP A 25 4.65 -3.06 5.72
CA ASP A 25 5.87 -3.87 5.60
C ASP A 25 5.98 -4.94 6.70
N TYR A 26 5.21 -4.75 7.78
CA TYR A 26 5.17 -5.62 8.95
C TYR A 26 4.03 -6.65 8.87
N ILE A 27 3.26 -6.64 7.79
CA ILE A 27 2.23 -7.65 7.52
C ILE A 27 2.88 -8.90 6.90
N TYR A 28 2.80 -9.99 7.65
CA TYR A 28 3.19 -11.32 7.25
C TYR A 28 1.92 -12.14 6.96
N VAL A 29 2.09 -13.34 6.42
CA VAL A 29 0.99 -14.29 6.28
C VAL A 29 1.38 -15.67 6.77
N ALA A 30 0.40 -16.43 7.26
CA ALA A 30 0.59 -17.85 7.52
C ALA A 30 0.76 -18.61 6.19
N ARG A 31 1.79 -19.44 6.10
CA ARG A 31 2.16 -20.23 4.91
C ARG A 31 0.99 -21.04 4.37
N LYS A 32 0.15 -21.60 5.24
CA LYS A 32 -1.04 -22.36 4.84
C LYS A 32 -2.16 -21.50 4.25
N ALA A 33 -2.22 -20.23 4.61
CA ALA A 33 -3.21 -19.27 4.10
C ALA A 33 -2.72 -18.53 2.85
N ALA A 34 -1.39 -18.40 2.68
CA ALA A 34 -0.75 -17.69 1.59
C ALA A 34 -1.34 -17.92 0.19
N PRO A 35 -1.73 -19.15 -0.24
CA PRO A 35 -2.34 -19.35 -1.56
C PRO A 35 -3.60 -18.50 -1.80
N ARG A 36 -4.44 -18.33 -0.77
CA ARG A 36 -5.71 -17.59 -0.86
C ARG A 36 -5.53 -16.09 -0.67
N LEU A 37 -4.46 -15.68 0.01
CA LEU A 37 -4.23 -14.28 0.37
C LEU A 37 -3.51 -13.45 -0.71
N GLN A 38 -2.97 -14.07 -1.76
CA GLN A 38 -2.09 -13.35 -2.70
C GLN A 38 -2.76 -12.15 -3.37
N SER A 39 -4.02 -12.30 -3.81
CA SER A 39 -4.77 -11.21 -4.44
C SER A 39 -5.09 -10.11 -3.43
N LEU A 40 -5.42 -10.47 -2.19
CA LEU A 40 -5.67 -9.52 -1.10
C LEU A 40 -4.41 -8.76 -0.69
N ILE A 41 -3.24 -9.39 -0.71
CA ILE A 41 -1.97 -8.68 -0.48
C ILE A 41 -1.71 -7.64 -1.57
N VAL A 42 -2.05 -7.94 -2.83
CA VAL A 42 -1.95 -6.94 -3.92
C VAL A 42 -2.97 -5.81 -3.75
N LYS A 43 -4.20 -6.11 -3.32
CA LYS A 43 -5.19 -5.08 -2.95
C LYS A 43 -4.68 -4.18 -1.81
N LEU A 44 -4.01 -4.78 -0.82
CA LEU A 44 -3.37 -4.04 0.26
C LEU A 44 -2.25 -3.13 -0.26
N GLY A 45 -1.43 -3.61 -1.19
CA GLY A 45 -0.42 -2.79 -1.89
C GLY A 45 -1.06 -1.62 -2.67
N SER A 46 -2.20 -1.84 -3.32
CA SER A 46 -2.97 -0.77 -3.96
C SER A 46 -3.49 0.26 -2.95
N ALA A 47 -3.95 -0.16 -1.78
CA ALA A 47 -4.35 0.76 -0.71
C ALA A 47 -3.16 1.59 -0.21
N GLN A 48 -1.98 0.97 -0.05
CA GLN A 48 -0.76 1.67 0.32
C GLN A 48 -0.39 2.74 -0.72
N LEU A 49 -0.50 2.44 -2.02
CA LEU A 49 -0.28 3.43 -3.09
C LEU A 49 -1.25 4.61 -2.97
N ARG A 50 -2.55 4.36 -2.80
CA ARG A 50 -3.56 5.42 -2.60
C ARG A 50 -3.21 6.30 -1.40
N LEU A 51 -2.81 5.69 -0.28
CA LEU A 51 -2.40 6.43 0.91
C LEU A 51 -1.17 7.32 0.63
N THR A 52 -0.16 6.79 -0.05
CA THR A 52 1.03 7.59 -0.41
C THR A 52 0.73 8.70 -1.41
N ARG A 53 -0.23 8.50 -2.32
CA ARG A 53 -0.65 9.54 -3.27
C ARG A 53 -1.34 10.69 -2.56
N TRP A 54 -2.26 10.38 -1.64
CA TRP A 54 -2.86 11.40 -0.78
C TRP A 54 -1.78 12.14 0.01
N GLY A 55 -0.84 11.40 0.63
CA GLY A 55 0.29 11.99 1.35
C GLY A 55 1.15 12.89 0.46
N GLN A 56 1.38 12.53 -0.80
CA GLN A 56 2.11 13.35 -1.75
C GLN A 56 1.36 14.65 -2.06
N ALA A 57 0.06 14.57 -2.31
CA ALA A 57 -0.77 15.73 -2.61
C ALA A 57 -0.83 16.75 -1.47
N VAL A 58 -0.78 16.29 -0.22
CA VAL A 58 -0.80 17.18 0.95
C VAL A 58 0.59 17.59 1.44
N GLY A 59 1.66 17.16 0.75
CA GLY A 59 3.04 17.53 1.06
C GLY A 59 3.67 16.76 2.23
N LEU A 60 3.24 15.52 2.50
CA LEU A 60 3.79 14.65 3.55
C LEU A 60 4.93 13.73 3.07
N THR A 61 5.21 13.72 1.77
CA THR A 61 6.24 12.89 1.14
C THR A 61 7.49 13.70 0.83
N GLY A 62 8.63 13.03 0.72
CA GLY A 62 9.88 13.65 0.25
C GLY A 62 11.00 13.58 1.28
N SER A 63 12.23 13.57 0.77
CA SER A 63 13.45 13.39 1.57
C SER A 63 13.78 14.54 2.51
N ASP A 64 13.12 15.68 2.35
CA ASP A 64 13.42 16.92 3.05
C ASP A 64 12.62 17.04 4.36
N ILE A 65 11.68 16.11 4.60
CA ILE A 65 10.90 16.01 5.83
C ILE A 65 11.59 14.98 6.76
N GLU A 66 12.41 15.50 7.67
CA GLU A 66 13.13 14.72 8.69
C GLU A 66 12.51 14.91 10.09
N GLU A 67 11.87 16.06 10.33
CA GLU A 67 11.18 16.41 11.57
C GLU A 67 9.84 17.13 11.28
N GLU A 68 8.94 17.23 12.26
CA GLU A 68 7.60 17.82 12.07
C GLU A 68 7.66 19.31 11.70
N GLU A 69 8.65 20.05 12.21
CA GLU A 69 8.86 21.47 11.86
C GLU A 69 9.27 21.65 10.38
N SER A 70 9.94 20.65 9.80
CA SER A 70 10.31 20.62 8.38
C SER A 70 9.08 20.54 7.47
N LEU A 71 7.98 19.98 7.95
CA LEU A 71 6.75 19.84 7.18
C LEU A 71 6.19 21.20 6.76
N LYS A 72 5.99 22.11 7.71
CA LYS A 72 5.38 23.43 7.48
C LYS A 72 6.31 24.38 6.70
N SER A 73 7.62 24.13 6.75
CA SER A 73 8.63 24.90 6.03
C SER A 73 8.91 24.37 4.62
N SER A 74 8.41 23.18 4.25
CA SER A 74 8.60 22.57 2.93
C SER A 74 8.00 23.38 1.77
N GLY A 75 7.05 24.28 2.04
CA GLY A 75 6.32 25.03 1.02
C GLY A 75 5.30 24.20 0.22
N SER A 76 5.33 22.87 0.33
CA SER A 76 4.38 21.95 -0.31
C SER A 76 3.19 21.57 0.57
N PHE A 77 3.22 21.88 1.86
CA PHE A 77 2.15 21.51 2.80
C PHE A 77 0.82 22.23 2.47
N GLN A 78 -0.26 21.47 2.25
CA GLN A 78 -1.53 21.99 1.74
C GLN A 78 -2.68 22.07 2.75
N LEU A 79 -2.53 21.48 3.94
CA LEU A 79 -3.65 21.39 4.89
C LEU A 79 -3.77 22.66 5.74
N ASP A 80 -5.01 23.10 5.95
CA ASP A 80 -5.31 24.03 7.04
C ASP A 80 -5.30 23.33 8.41
N GLU A 81 -5.42 24.10 9.50
CA GLU A 81 -5.34 23.58 10.87
C GLU A 81 -6.45 22.57 11.20
N GLU A 82 -7.66 22.75 10.69
CA GLU A 82 -8.77 21.83 10.95
C GLU A 82 -8.57 20.53 10.16
N GLN A 83 -8.16 20.63 8.89
CA GLN A 83 -7.83 19.49 8.05
C GLN A 83 -6.64 18.70 8.61
N GLU A 84 -5.59 19.38 9.09
CA GLU A 84 -4.44 18.76 9.75
C GLU A 84 -4.89 17.94 10.98
N ASN A 85 -5.74 18.53 11.83
CA ASN A 85 -6.28 17.85 13.00
C ASN A 85 -7.16 16.64 12.65
N GLN A 86 -7.98 16.73 11.60
CA GLN A 86 -8.80 15.61 11.13
C GLN A 86 -7.93 14.49 10.53
N ALA A 87 -6.87 14.85 9.80
CA ALA A 87 -5.92 13.88 9.24
C ALA A 87 -5.18 13.14 10.36
N ILE A 88 -4.69 13.86 11.38
CA ILE A 88 -4.05 13.27 12.58
C ILE A 88 -4.97 12.23 13.22
N ARG A 89 -6.24 12.58 13.47
CA ARG A 89 -7.23 11.65 14.04
C ARG A 89 -7.41 10.41 13.16
N THR A 90 -7.49 10.60 11.84
CA THR A 90 -7.65 9.50 10.89
C THR A 90 -6.45 8.54 10.92
N PHE A 91 -5.22 9.07 10.98
CA PHE A 91 -4.03 8.25 11.12
C PHE A 91 -3.94 7.52 12.46
N GLN A 92 -4.40 8.13 13.57
CA GLN A 92 -4.48 7.46 14.86
C GLN A 92 -5.46 6.28 14.83
N ILE A 93 -6.57 6.40 14.11
CA ILE A 93 -7.51 5.29 13.92
C ILE A 93 -6.87 4.20 13.05
N LEU A 94 -6.19 4.55 11.95
CA LEU A 94 -5.43 3.59 11.14
C LEU A 94 -4.39 2.82 11.98
N ALA A 95 -3.62 3.51 12.83
CA ALA A 95 -2.68 2.86 13.73
C ALA A 95 -3.38 1.90 14.72
N THR A 96 -4.56 2.29 15.21
CA THR A 96 -5.39 1.43 16.06
C THR A 96 -5.86 0.18 15.32
N LEU A 97 -6.31 0.30 14.07
CA LEU A 97 -6.73 -0.83 13.23
C LEU A 97 -5.60 -1.85 13.03
N PHE A 98 -4.37 -1.39 12.74
CA PHE A 98 -3.22 -2.28 12.62
C PHE A 98 -2.90 -3.00 13.93
N GLU A 99 -2.94 -2.30 15.07
CA GLU A 99 -2.65 -2.92 16.35
C GLU A 99 -3.75 -3.91 16.77
N GLU A 100 -5.02 -3.63 16.48
CA GLU A 100 -6.12 -4.56 16.69
C GLU A 100 -5.97 -5.82 15.82
N SER A 101 -5.61 -5.64 14.55
CA SER A 101 -5.30 -6.76 13.65
C SER A 101 -4.14 -7.60 14.18
N ARG A 102 -3.06 -6.96 14.66
CA ARG A 102 -1.94 -7.63 15.31
C ARG A 102 -2.38 -8.44 16.54
N LYS A 103 -3.25 -7.88 17.39
CA LYS A 103 -3.80 -8.61 18.55
C LYS A 103 -4.64 -9.81 18.14
N ILE A 104 -5.42 -9.72 17.06
CA ILE A 104 -6.17 -10.85 16.50
C ILE A 104 -5.19 -11.95 16.07
N CYS A 105 -4.17 -11.61 15.27
CA CYS A 105 -3.16 -12.55 14.80
C CYS A 105 -2.38 -13.21 15.94
N HIS A 106 -2.09 -12.45 17.01
CA HIS A 106 -1.43 -12.97 18.20
C HIS A 106 -2.28 -14.06 18.91
N ARG A 107 -3.62 -13.93 18.89
CA ARG A 107 -4.51 -14.97 19.41
C ARG A 107 -4.55 -16.19 18.50
N GLU A 108 -4.52 -16.00 17.18
CA GLU A 108 -4.50 -17.09 16.20
C GLU A 108 -3.22 -17.95 16.30
N ARG A 109 -2.07 -17.34 16.62
CA ARG A 109 -0.83 -18.06 16.93
C ARG A 109 -0.81 -18.70 18.32
N LYS A 110 -1.95 -18.73 19.03
CA LYS A 110 -2.13 -19.31 20.38
C LYS A 110 -1.15 -18.76 21.42
N GLY A 111 -0.79 -17.49 21.31
CA GLY A 111 0.16 -16.84 22.23
C GLY A 111 1.62 -17.27 22.09
N LYS A 112 1.97 -18.12 21.11
CA LYS A 112 3.37 -18.47 20.85
C LYS A 112 4.20 -17.22 20.52
N SER A 113 5.48 -17.24 20.88
CA SER A 113 6.39 -16.15 20.55
C SER A 113 6.70 -16.13 19.05
N GLU A 114 7.06 -14.96 18.51
CA GLU A 114 7.62 -14.83 17.15
C GLU A 114 8.94 -15.61 17.00
N ASP A 115 9.58 -15.92 18.13
CA ASP A 115 10.80 -16.69 18.18
C ASP A 115 10.60 -18.21 18.18
N ASP A 116 9.34 -18.67 18.34
CA ASP A 116 9.01 -20.09 18.28
C ASP A 116 9.35 -20.66 16.88
N PRO A 117 10.11 -21.77 16.80
CA PRO A 117 10.52 -22.35 15.51
C PRO A 117 9.36 -22.70 14.57
N GLU A 118 8.22 -23.15 15.10
CA GLU A 118 7.03 -23.46 14.30
C GLU A 118 6.41 -22.17 13.75
N VAL A 119 6.40 -21.11 14.56
CA VAL A 119 5.93 -19.79 14.14
C VAL A 119 6.83 -19.25 13.03
N LYS A 120 8.16 -19.28 13.18
CA LYS A 120 9.09 -18.82 12.12
C LYS A 120 8.95 -19.60 10.81
N ALA A 121 8.73 -20.91 10.89
CA ALA A 121 8.55 -21.74 9.70
C ALA A 121 7.21 -21.46 8.99
N ASN A 122 6.18 -21.08 9.75
CA ASN A 122 4.83 -20.86 9.25
C ASN A 122 4.55 -19.40 8.84
N GLU A 123 5.08 -18.40 9.53
CA GLU A 123 4.85 -16.99 9.22
C GLU A 123 5.87 -16.50 8.19
N ILE A 124 5.40 -16.24 6.98
CA ILE A 124 6.25 -15.88 5.84
C ILE A 124 5.97 -14.46 5.36
N LYS A 125 7.02 -13.77 4.88
CA LYS A 125 6.89 -12.45 4.28
C LYS A 125 6.24 -12.59 2.91
N PRO A 126 5.17 -11.83 2.58
CA PRO A 126 4.55 -11.90 1.27
C PRO A 126 5.56 -11.74 0.15
N PHE A 127 5.51 -12.65 -0.82
CA PHE A 127 6.38 -12.65 -2.01
C PHE A 127 7.90 -12.72 -1.72
N GLY A 128 8.29 -13.18 -0.52
CA GLY A 128 9.67 -13.36 -0.11
C GLY A 128 10.36 -14.61 -0.72
N GLN A 129 11.63 -14.79 -0.35
CA GLN A 129 12.42 -16.00 -0.66
C GLN A 129 12.28 -17.03 0.47
N ASP A 130 11.06 -17.50 0.71
CA ASP A 130 10.66 -18.32 1.86
C ASP A 130 10.32 -19.78 1.49
N GLY A 131 10.66 -20.18 0.25
CA GLY A 131 10.36 -21.48 -0.32
C GLY A 131 8.88 -21.69 -0.71
N PHE A 132 8.00 -20.70 -0.51
CA PHE A 132 6.63 -20.75 -0.99
C PHE A 132 6.55 -20.35 -2.47
N LYS A 133 5.71 -21.05 -3.24
CA LYS A 133 5.50 -20.78 -4.67
C LYS A 133 4.48 -19.66 -4.86
N TRP A 134 4.97 -18.43 -4.84
CA TRP A 134 4.18 -17.24 -5.15
C TRP A 134 3.84 -17.11 -6.64
N SER A 135 2.72 -16.47 -6.96
CA SER A 135 2.41 -16.05 -8.34
C SER A 135 3.43 -15.00 -8.80
N ALA A 136 4.04 -15.24 -9.95
CA ALA A 136 5.01 -14.30 -10.54
C ALA A 136 4.40 -12.93 -10.82
N MET A 137 3.14 -12.89 -11.27
CA MET A 137 2.43 -11.64 -11.56
C MET A 137 2.11 -10.86 -10.28
N HIS A 138 1.58 -11.54 -9.25
CA HIS A 138 1.30 -10.86 -7.97
C HIS A 138 2.60 -10.37 -7.30
N ARG A 139 3.68 -11.14 -7.41
CA ARG A 139 5.01 -10.74 -6.94
C ARG A 139 5.52 -9.49 -7.67
N TYR A 140 5.44 -9.47 -9.00
CA TYR A 140 5.84 -8.32 -9.81
C TYR A 140 5.06 -7.05 -9.41
N LEU A 141 3.74 -7.17 -9.27
CA LEU A 141 2.89 -6.05 -8.83
C LEU A 141 3.31 -5.57 -7.44
N HIS A 142 3.41 -6.49 -6.47
CA HIS A 142 3.81 -6.15 -5.10
C HIS A 142 5.17 -5.46 -5.04
N GLU A 143 6.21 -6.02 -5.68
CA GLU A 143 7.56 -5.44 -5.68
C GLU A 143 7.59 -4.06 -6.37
N THR A 144 6.81 -3.86 -7.43
CA THR A 144 6.73 -2.56 -8.13
C THR A 144 6.01 -1.52 -7.28
N MET A 145 4.87 -1.88 -6.66
CA MET A 145 4.13 -1.01 -5.74
C MET A 145 5.00 -0.62 -4.54
N GLN A 146 5.75 -1.57 -3.97
CA GLN A 146 6.68 -1.31 -2.87
C GLN A 146 7.73 -0.30 -3.28
N LYS A 147 8.35 -0.41 -4.46
CA LYS A 147 9.35 0.57 -4.93
C LYS A 147 8.78 1.98 -4.97
N ILE A 148 7.59 2.14 -5.55
CA ILE A 148 6.89 3.44 -5.63
C ILE A 148 6.63 4.00 -4.23
N VAL A 149 6.12 3.18 -3.31
CA VAL A 149 5.88 3.60 -1.93
C VAL A 149 7.18 4.04 -1.26
N HIS A 150 8.27 3.29 -1.43
CA HIS A 150 9.56 3.61 -0.84
C HIS A 150 10.13 4.94 -1.35
N GLU A 151 9.97 5.22 -2.65
CA GLU A 151 10.36 6.50 -3.26
C GLU A 151 9.58 7.69 -2.69
N ARG A 152 8.35 7.48 -2.22
CA ARG A 152 7.49 8.51 -1.63
C ARG A 152 7.64 8.67 -0.11
N ARG A 153 8.39 7.81 0.57
CA ARG A 153 8.54 7.93 2.04
C ARG A 153 9.29 9.22 2.38
N ASN A 154 8.83 9.87 3.44
CA ASN A 154 9.68 10.85 4.11
C ASN A 154 10.70 10.15 5.02
N LYS A 155 11.56 10.92 5.68
CA LYS A 155 12.63 10.43 6.55
C LYS A 155 12.29 10.49 8.03
N MET A 156 11.03 10.72 8.40
CA MET A 156 10.60 10.71 9.79
C MET A 156 10.96 9.38 10.44
N SER A 157 11.49 9.44 11.67
CA SER A 157 11.73 8.22 12.44
C SER A 157 10.41 7.50 12.73
N VAL A 158 10.40 6.19 12.56
CA VAL A 158 9.22 5.36 12.83
C VAL A 158 9.41 4.65 14.17
N PRO A 159 8.38 4.61 15.04
CA PRO A 159 8.45 3.82 16.26
C PRO A 159 8.71 2.35 15.95
N ARG A 160 9.19 1.61 16.94
CA ARG A 160 9.42 0.18 16.79
C ARG A 160 8.10 -0.57 16.55
N LEU A 161 7.88 -0.99 15.31
CA LEU A 161 6.76 -1.84 14.93
C LEU A 161 7.12 -3.32 15.09
N PHE A 162 6.09 -4.15 15.27
CA PHE A 162 6.22 -5.59 15.42
C PHE A 162 5.47 -6.28 14.29
N LYS A 163 6.12 -7.28 13.70
CA LYS A 163 5.51 -8.04 12.60
C LYS A 163 4.35 -8.87 13.13
N PHE A 164 3.35 -9.11 12.29
CA PHE A 164 2.25 -9.99 12.60
C PHE A 164 1.77 -10.71 11.35
N ALA A 165 1.40 -11.98 11.49
CA ALA A 165 0.97 -12.79 10.37
C ALA A 165 -0.55 -12.96 10.33
N ILE A 166 -1.14 -12.70 9.18
CA ILE A 166 -2.54 -13.00 8.90
C ILE A 166 -2.72 -14.51 8.68
N TYR A 167 -3.65 -15.14 9.41
CA TYR A 167 -3.97 -16.57 9.25
C TYR A 167 -5.26 -16.84 8.47
N ASP A 168 -6.13 -15.84 8.39
CA ASP A 168 -7.49 -15.99 7.84
C ASP A 168 -7.78 -14.96 6.74
N GLU A 169 -8.49 -15.41 5.71
CA GLU A 169 -8.84 -14.61 4.54
C GLU A 169 -9.82 -13.49 4.88
N LYS A 170 -10.86 -13.78 5.67
CA LYS A 170 -11.86 -12.80 6.07
C LYS A 170 -11.25 -11.70 6.92
N HIS A 171 -10.26 -12.05 7.75
CA HIS A 171 -9.51 -11.06 8.52
C HIS A 171 -8.79 -10.07 7.60
N LEU A 172 -8.09 -10.54 6.55
CA LEU A 172 -7.42 -9.63 5.62
C LEU A 172 -8.40 -8.85 4.76
N GLU A 173 -9.51 -9.45 4.32
CA GLU A 173 -10.57 -8.74 3.60
C GLU A 173 -11.12 -7.57 4.41
N LYS A 174 -11.44 -7.82 5.68
CA LYS A 174 -11.90 -6.79 6.61
C LYS A 174 -10.84 -5.70 6.80
N LEU A 175 -9.58 -6.07 7.04
CA LEU A 175 -8.50 -5.11 7.21
C LEU A 175 -8.31 -4.22 5.97
N VAL A 176 -8.31 -4.82 4.77
CA VAL A 176 -8.21 -4.07 3.50
C VAL A 176 -9.39 -3.12 3.34
N LYS A 177 -10.61 -3.55 3.66
CA LYS A 177 -11.80 -2.70 3.60
C LYS A 177 -11.67 -1.52 4.57
N ASP A 178 -11.42 -1.80 5.85
CA ASP A 178 -11.36 -0.77 6.90
C ASP A 178 -10.26 0.27 6.59
N ILE A 179 -9.10 -0.16 6.08
CA ILE A 179 -8.02 0.73 5.62
C ILE A 179 -8.50 1.61 4.47
N ASN A 180 -9.17 1.05 3.45
CA ASN A 180 -9.65 1.84 2.31
C ASN A 180 -10.72 2.85 2.75
N ASP A 181 -11.64 2.48 3.63
CA ASP A 181 -12.65 3.39 4.16
C ASP A 181 -12.00 4.61 4.85
N HIS A 182 -10.86 4.41 5.53
CA HIS A 182 -10.14 5.50 6.19
C HIS A 182 -9.26 6.30 5.24
N ILE A 183 -8.74 5.67 4.18
CA ILE A 183 -8.13 6.42 3.07
C ILE A 183 -9.19 7.29 2.40
N ASP A 184 -10.39 6.77 2.15
CA ASP A 184 -11.49 7.54 1.57
C ASP A 184 -11.86 8.73 2.46
N ALA A 185 -11.83 8.57 3.79
CA ALA A 185 -11.99 9.68 4.74
C ALA A 185 -10.89 10.74 4.61
N LEU A 186 -9.62 10.36 4.40
CA LEU A 186 -8.54 11.32 4.10
C LEU A 186 -8.83 12.12 2.83
N TYR A 187 -9.34 11.46 1.80
CA TYR A 187 -9.76 12.13 0.55
C TYR A 187 -10.97 13.05 0.72
N GLN A 188 -11.82 12.84 1.73
CA GLN A 188 -12.88 13.80 2.08
C GLN A 188 -12.33 15.03 2.82
N ILE A 189 -11.24 14.87 3.59
CA ILE A 189 -10.58 15.99 4.28
C ILE A 189 -9.89 16.91 3.28
N TYR A 190 -9.15 16.31 2.34
CA TYR A 190 -8.49 17.01 1.26
C TYR A 190 -8.63 16.20 -0.02
N ALA A 191 -9.28 16.78 -1.02
CA ALA A 191 -9.40 16.22 -2.36
C ALA A 191 -8.32 16.85 -3.26
N PRO A 192 -7.30 16.08 -3.68
CA PRO A 192 -6.29 16.56 -4.63
C PRO A 192 -6.94 16.99 -5.95
N SER A 193 -6.26 17.85 -6.71
CA SER A 193 -6.77 18.22 -8.03
C SER A 193 -6.75 17.00 -8.97
N ALA A 194 -7.69 16.97 -9.93
CA ALA A 194 -7.73 15.90 -10.92
C ALA A 194 -6.39 15.78 -11.68
N THR A 195 -5.71 16.90 -11.92
CA THR A 195 -4.40 16.93 -12.57
C THR A 195 -3.34 16.20 -11.73
N ASP A 196 -3.26 16.49 -10.42
CA ASP A 196 -2.27 15.86 -9.54
C ASP A 196 -2.52 14.36 -9.40
N GLU A 197 -3.80 13.95 -9.36
CA GLU A 197 -4.16 12.54 -9.31
C GLU A 197 -3.86 11.79 -10.61
N GLU A 198 -4.14 12.42 -11.76
CA GLU A 198 -3.83 11.87 -13.08
C GLU A 198 -2.32 11.72 -13.28
N GLU A 199 -1.53 12.71 -12.86
CA GLU A 199 -0.07 12.67 -12.96
C GLU A 199 0.49 11.54 -12.09
N ALA A 200 0.15 11.51 -10.80
CA ALA A 200 0.64 10.47 -9.89
C ALA A 200 0.16 9.06 -10.30
N GLY A 201 -1.09 8.94 -10.77
CA GLY A 201 -1.62 7.69 -11.31
C GLY A 201 -0.95 7.26 -12.60
N GLY A 202 -0.62 8.21 -13.48
CA GLY A 202 0.11 7.98 -14.73
C GLY A 202 1.52 7.47 -14.49
N GLU A 203 2.28 8.08 -13.57
CA GLU A 203 3.62 7.64 -13.20
C GLU A 203 3.63 6.23 -12.59
N GLU A 204 2.67 5.92 -11.72
CA GLU A 204 2.49 4.58 -11.16
C GLU A 204 2.22 3.56 -12.26
N MET A 205 1.30 3.88 -13.17
CA MET A 205 0.93 3.02 -14.28
C MET A 205 2.10 2.81 -15.24
N ASP A 206 2.89 3.84 -15.50
CA ASP A 206 4.08 3.77 -16.34
C ASP A 206 5.08 2.71 -15.85
N LYS A 207 5.28 2.66 -14.53
CA LYS A 207 6.13 1.67 -13.84
C LYS A 207 5.51 0.27 -13.84
N LEU A 208 4.20 0.16 -13.60
CA LEU A 208 3.47 -1.11 -13.59
C LEU A 208 3.34 -1.75 -14.98
N LEU A 209 3.31 -0.95 -16.04
CA LEU A 209 3.24 -1.41 -17.43
C LEU A 209 4.60 -1.75 -18.04
N LYS A 210 5.69 -1.70 -17.26
CA LYS A 210 7.04 -2.00 -17.77
C LYS A 210 7.11 -3.35 -18.48
N VAL A 211 6.51 -4.40 -17.91
CA VAL A 211 6.51 -5.74 -18.53
C VAL A 211 5.80 -5.74 -19.90
N MET A 212 4.72 -4.97 -20.04
CA MET A 212 4.01 -4.84 -21.33
C MET A 212 4.85 -4.08 -22.36
N LYS A 213 5.61 -3.07 -21.93
CA LYS A 213 6.55 -2.35 -22.80
C LYS A 213 7.68 -3.26 -23.29
N GLU A 214 8.26 -4.08 -22.41
CA GLU A 214 9.29 -5.06 -22.80
C GLU A 214 8.73 -6.11 -23.77
N LEU A 215 7.50 -6.60 -23.52
CA LEU A 215 6.83 -7.54 -24.40
C LEU A 215 6.58 -6.94 -25.80
N ARG A 216 6.22 -5.66 -25.88
CA ARG A 216 6.08 -4.94 -27.16
C ARG A 216 7.38 -4.97 -27.95
N SER A 217 8.49 -4.61 -27.31
CA SER A 217 9.83 -4.60 -27.93
C SER A 217 10.26 -6.00 -28.37
N ALA A 218 10.02 -7.02 -27.55
CA ALA A 218 10.33 -8.42 -27.91
C ALA A 218 9.48 -8.94 -29.09
N SER A 219 8.28 -8.38 -29.28
CA SER A 219 7.31 -8.81 -30.30
C SER A 219 7.45 -8.05 -31.63
N GLU A 220 8.52 -7.30 -31.88
CA GLU A 220 8.70 -6.52 -33.12
C GLU A 220 8.53 -7.32 -34.41
N ARG A 221 8.88 -8.61 -34.39
CA ARG A 221 8.74 -9.53 -35.54
C ARG A 221 7.42 -10.32 -35.55
N ASP A 222 6.59 -10.15 -34.54
CA ASP A 222 5.24 -10.71 -34.45
C ASP A 222 4.22 -9.55 -34.56
N PRO A 223 3.74 -9.21 -35.77
CA PRO A 223 2.86 -8.07 -35.96
C PRO A 223 1.51 -8.21 -35.25
N VAL A 224 1.04 -9.44 -35.02
CA VAL A 224 -0.22 -9.72 -34.31
C VAL A 224 -0.04 -9.35 -32.84
N MET A 225 1.02 -9.87 -32.20
CA MET A 225 1.31 -9.60 -30.80
C MET A 225 1.72 -8.14 -30.56
N ASN A 226 2.54 -7.55 -31.44
CA ASN A 226 2.95 -6.16 -31.34
C ASN A 226 1.74 -5.21 -31.38
N THR A 227 0.81 -5.44 -32.31
CA THR A 227 -0.41 -4.64 -32.44
C THR A 227 -1.31 -4.80 -31.22
N ALA A 228 -1.50 -6.02 -30.71
CA ALA A 228 -2.30 -6.27 -29.52
C ALA A 228 -1.76 -5.53 -28.29
N VAL A 229 -0.45 -5.62 -28.04
CA VAL A 229 0.20 -4.94 -26.91
C VAL A 229 0.14 -3.42 -27.07
N LYS A 230 0.35 -2.91 -28.30
CA LYS A 230 0.25 -1.48 -28.59
C LYS A 230 -1.14 -0.94 -28.26
N ASN A 231 -2.20 -1.62 -28.70
CA ASN A 231 -3.57 -1.19 -28.45
C ASN A 231 -3.89 -1.16 -26.94
N LEU A 232 -3.40 -2.15 -26.17
CA LEU A 232 -3.57 -2.17 -24.72
C LEU A 232 -2.85 -0.99 -24.03
N LEU A 233 -1.62 -0.68 -24.46
CA LEU A 233 -0.86 0.45 -23.91
C LEU A 233 -1.53 1.80 -24.26
N GLU A 234 -2.02 1.97 -25.49
CA GLU A 234 -2.68 3.22 -25.91
C GLU A 234 -4.03 3.44 -25.19
N GLN A 235 -4.80 2.37 -24.96
CA GLN A 235 -6.03 2.47 -24.15
C GLN A 235 -5.75 2.90 -22.71
N SER A 236 -4.66 2.39 -22.11
CA SER A 236 -4.27 2.74 -20.74
C SER A 236 -3.84 4.21 -20.58
N VAL A 237 -3.36 4.86 -21.64
CA VAL A 237 -2.99 6.30 -21.67
C VAL A 237 -4.22 7.19 -21.91
N SER A 238 -5.21 6.72 -22.67
CA SER A 238 -6.46 7.46 -22.92
C SER A 238 -7.51 7.37 -21.80
N GLY A 239 -7.32 6.44 -20.85
CA GLY A 239 -8.27 6.15 -19.76
C GLY A 239 -8.46 7.28 -18.73
N GLY A 240 -7.61 8.30 -18.72
CA GLY A 240 -7.83 9.52 -17.93
C GLY A 240 -9.02 10.38 -18.40
N ARG A 241 -9.55 10.16 -19.61
CA ARG A 241 -10.64 11.01 -20.17
C ARG A 241 -12.03 10.41 -20.18
N TYR A 242 -12.21 9.12 -19.91
CA TYR A 242 -13.56 8.52 -19.82
C TYR A 242 -13.58 7.32 -18.89
N TYR A 243 -14.38 7.40 -17.82
CA TYR A 243 -14.89 6.22 -17.12
C TYR A 243 -15.62 5.32 -18.13
N SER A 244 -15.11 4.11 -18.38
CA SER A 244 -15.88 3.05 -19.04
C SER A 244 -15.50 1.65 -18.53
N PRO A 245 -16.46 0.71 -18.45
CA PRO A 245 -16.41 -0.45 -17.57
C PRO A 245 -15.83 -1.68 -18.28
N ILE A 246 -14.55 -2.00 -18.07
CA ILE A 246 -13.97 -3.27 -18.57
C ILE A 246 -13.74 -4.30 -17.45
N PHE A 247 -14.02 -3.97 -16.18
CA PHE A 247 -13.86 -4.93 -15.06
C PHE A 247 -14.99 -5.97 -14.88
N ASN A 248 -15.89 -6.15 -15.86
CA ASN A 248 -16.97 -7.15 -15.81
C ASN A 248 -16.65 -8.49 -16.49
N LEU A 249 -15.38 -8.85 -16.68
CA LEU A 249 -14.98 -10.15 -17.22
C LEU A 249 -14.14 -10.98 -16.23
N LEU A 250 -14.62 -11.09 -14.98
CA LEU A 250 -14.23 -12.16 -14.06
C LEU A 250 -15.45 -12.61 -13.23
N SER A 251 -16.50 -13.03 -13.92
CA SER A 251 -17.54 -13.90 -13.35
C SER A 251 -18.14 -14.72 -14.49
N CYS A 252 -17.39 -15.71 -14.97
CA CYS A 252 -17.88 -16.86 -15.72
C CYS A 252 -16.71 -17.81 -15.97
N CYS A 253 -16.55 -18.77 -15.04
CA CYS A 253 -16.12 -20.17 -15.19
C CYS A 253 -15.58 -20.67 -13.85
#